data_AF-A0A524MXL6-F1
#
_entry.id   AF-A0A524MXL6-F1
#
_cell.length_a   1.000
_cell.length_b   1.000
_cell.length_c   1.000
_cell.angle_alpha   90.00
_cell.angle_beta   90.00
_cell.angle_gamma   90.00
#
_symmetry.space_group_name_H-M   'P 1'
#
loop_
_entity.id
_entity.type
_entity.pdbx_description
1 polymer ?
#
loop_
_entity_poly.entity_id
_entity_poly.type
_entity_poly.pdbx_seq_one_letter_code
_entity_poly.pdbx_strand_id
1 'polypeptide(L)'
;MPRICVAIQAETNTQIIKSVLKADKADLIEIRLDYRKETLNLPAIRKSTDKLLIATNRRKDQGGNAVEPEQERLGLLMDAVDAGFDYVDIASTTESLAETVQALKAKGAKVIVSYHDFE
;
A
#
# COMPACT_ATOMS: atom_id res chain seq x y z
N MET A 1 -16.84 -13.25 -10.72
CA MET A 1 -16.66 -13.61 -9.30
C MET A 1 -15.76 -12.54 -8.67
N PRO A 2 -16.06 -12.03 -7.46
CA PRO A 2 -15.21 -11.05 -6.78
C PRO A 2 -13.81 -11.61 -6.49
N ARG A 3 -12.80 -10.74 -6.47
CA ARG A 3 -11.43 -11.10 -6.05
C ARG A 3 -11.30 -11.01 -4.53
N ILE A 4 -10.53 -11.91 -3.94
CA ILE A 4 -10.23 -11.96 -2.51
C ILE A 4 -8.90 -11.25 -2.24
N CYS A 5 -8.93 -10.22 -1.39
CA CYS A 5 -7.75 -9.49 -0.94
C CYS A 5 -7.46 -9.79 0.54
N VAL A 6 -6.20 -10.08 0.87
CA VAL A 6 -5.75 -10.24 2.27
C VAL A 6 -4.92 -9.02 2.67
N ALA A 7 -5.31 -8.36 3.75
CA ALA A 7 -4.55 -7.25 4.32
C ALA A 7 -3.48 -7.76 5.32
N ILE A 8 -2.24 -7.34 5.13
CA ILE A 8 -1.10 -7.68 5.98
C ILE A 8 -0.74 -6.46 6.82
N GLN A 9 -0.93 -6.60 8.13
CA GLN A 9 -0.44 -5.68 9.16
C GLN A 9 0.81 -6.29 9.79
N ALA A 10 1.97 -5.72 9.48
CA ALA A 10 3.25 -6.22 9.94
C ALA A 10 4.24 -5.07 10.11
N GLU A 11 5.17 -5.24 11.06
CA GLU A 11 6.04 -4.15 11.52
C GLU A 11 7.39 -4.16 10.82
N THR A 12 7.86 -5.34 10.35
CA THR A 12 9.18 -5.52 9.75
C THR A 12 9.12 -6.20 8.37
N ASN A 13 10.17 -6.00 7.57
CA ASN A 13 10.34 -6.63 6.27
C ASN A 13 10.20 -8.15 6.34
N THR A 14 10.82 -8.77 7.34
CA THR A 14 10.75 -10.22 7.58
C THR A 14 9.32 -10.68 7.87
N GLN A 15 8.57 -9.93 8.69
CA GLN A 15 7.18 -10.26 9.01
C GLN A 15 6.27 -10.09 7.79
N ILE A 16 6.48 -9.03 7.00
CA ILE A 16 5.73 -8.78 5.76
C ILE A 16 5.95 -9.94 4.78
N ILE A 17 7.21 -10.26 4.45
CA ILE A 17 7.55 -11.32 3.50
C ILE A 17 6.99 -12.67 3.97
N LYS A 18 7.14 -13.01 5.26
CA LYS A 18 6.58 -14.24 5.83
C LYS A 18 5.05 -14.31 5.69
N SER A 19 4.36 -13.17 5.84
CA SER A 19 2.91 -13.10 5.73
C SER A 19 2.45 -13.15 4.28
N VAL A 20 3.19 -12.50 3.37
CA VAL A 20 2.97 -12.55 1.92
C VAL A 20 3.06 -13.98 1.40
N LEU A 21 4.10 -14.71 1.79
CA LEU A 21 4.29 -16.12 1.39
C LEU A 21 3.18 -17.05 1.91
N LYS A 22 2.53 -16.70 3.03
CA LYS A 22 1.39 -17.45 3.58
C LYS A 22 0.05 -17.11 2.93
N ALA A 23 -0.03 -16.00 2.19
CA ALA A 23 -1.25 -15.53 1.53
C ALA A 23 -1.33 -16.02 0.07
N ASP A 24 -0.77 -17.20 -0.24
CA ASP A 24 -0.67 -17.79 -1.58
C ASP A 24 -2.03 -18.05 -2.25
N LYS A 25 -3.10 -18.21 -1.47
CA LYS A 25 -4.46 -18.40 -1.95
C LYS A 25 -5.22 -17.11 -2.23
N ALA A 26 -4.69 -15.95 -1.85
CA ALA A 26 -5.32 -14.67 -2.14
C ALA A 26 -5.17 -14.30 -3.63
N ASP A 27 -6.13 -13.53 -4.16
CA ASP A 27 -6.02 -12.93 -5.49
C ASP A 27 -5.14 -11.67 -5.43
N LEU A 28 -5.26 -10.91 -4.34
CA LEU A 28 -4.45 -9.73 -4.06
C LEU A 28 -3.98 -9.73 -2.60
N ILE A 29 -2.88 -9.03 -2.35
CA ILE A 29 -2.36 -8.82 -1.01
C ILE A 29 -2.17 -7.32 -0.81
N GLU A 30 -2.85 -6.76 0.20
CA GLU A 30 -2.64 -5.39 0.64
C GLU A 30 -1.55 -5.36 1.72
N ILE A 31 -0.52 -4.56 1.50
CA ILE A 31 0.50 -4.29 2.50
C ILE A 31 0.14 -2.98 3.20
N ARG A 32 -0.18 -3.06 4.49
CA ARG A 32 -0.47 -1.90 5.35
C ARG A 32 0.85 -1.29 5.84
N LEU A 33 1.43 -0.43 5.00
CA LEU A 33 2.70 0.25 5.23
C LEU A 33 2.67 1.16 6.46
N ASP A 34 1.48 1.57 6.89
CA ASP A 34 1.27 2.37 8.09
C ASP A 34 1.58 1.62 9.41
N TYR A 35 1.74 0.29 9.38
CA TYR A 35 2.14 -0.51 10.55
C TYR A 35 3.66 -0.69 10.68
N ARG A 36 4.44 -0.23 9.70
CA ARG A 36 5.90 -0.43 9.70
C ARG A 36 6.55 0.22 10.92
N LYS A 37 7.56 -0.45 11.48
CA LYS A 37 8.45 0.09 12.51
C LYS A 37 9.91 0.21 12.05
N GLU A 38 10.16 -0.09 10.79
CA GLU A 38 11.47 0.04 10.14
C GLU A 38 11.31 0.51 8.70
N THR A 39 12.43 0.94 8.10
CA THR A 39 12.50 1.22 6.67
C THR A 39 12.22 -0.05 5.87
N LEU A 40 11.28 0.03 4.93
CA LEU A 40 10.86 -1.10 4.14
C LEU A 40 11.76 -1.30 2.91
N ASN A 41 12.19 -2.53 2.69
CA ASN A 41 12.79 -2.99 1.45
C ASN A 41 11.67 -3.46 0.50
N LEU A 42 10.98 -2.49 -0.09
CA LEU A 42 9.86 -2.72 -1.01
C LEU A 42 10.25 -3.64 -2.19
N PRO A 43 11.45 -3.53 -2.79
CA PRO A 43 11.88 -4.47 -3.83
C PRO A 43 11.97 -5.92 -3.34
N ALA A 44 12.42 -6.16 -2.11
CA ALA A 44 12.46 -7.51 -1.53
C ALA A 44 11.05 -8.05 -1.27
N ILE A 45 10.13 -7.22 -0.78
CA ILE A 45 8.72 -7.58 -0.59
C ILE A 45 8.10 -7.95 -1.94
N ARG A 46 8.28 -7.11 -2.97
CA ARG A 46 7.79 -7.39 -4.33
C ARG A 46 8.32 -8.72 -4.85
N LYS A 47 9.63 -8.97 -4.74
CA LYS A 47 10.29 -10.19 -5.23
C LYS A 47 9.85 -11.46 -4.49
N SER A 48 9.20 -11.34 -3.33
CA SER A 48 8.76 -12.50 -2.56
C SER A 48 7.48 -13.16 -3.08
N THR A 49 6.79 -12.56 -4.05
CA THR A 49 5.53 -13.10 -4.58
C THR A 49 5.23 -12.62 -6.00
N ASP A 50 4.51 -13.43 -6.76
CA ASP A 50 3.94 -13.04 -8.06
C ASP A 50 2.48 -12.55 -7.94
N LYS A 51 1.94 -12.49 -6.72
CA LYS A 51 0.57 -12.01 -6.46
C LYS A 51 0.43 -10.51 -6.67
N LEU A 52 -0.77 -10.05 -6.99
CA LEU A 52 -1.02 -8.62 -7.10
C LEU A 52 -0.85 -7.95 -5.72
N LEU A 53 -0.03 -6.90 -5.66
CA LEU A 53 0.20 -6.15 -4.42
C LEU A 53 -0.53 -4.81 -4.44
N ILE A 54 -1.10 -4.45 -3.29
CA ILE A 54 -1.68 -3.13 -3.01
C ILE A 54 -0.81 -2.46 -1.96
N ALA A 55 -0.29 -1.27 -2.26
CA ALA A 55 0.38 -0.43 -1.29
C ALA A 55 -0.64 0.49 -0.61
N THR A 56 -0.77 0.38 0.71
CA THR A 56 -1.66 1.23 1.51
C THR A 56 -0.87 1.85 2.65
N ASN A 57 -0.79 3.18 2.69
CA ASN A 57 -0.18 3.93 3.78
C ASN A 57 -1.22 4.88 4.36
N ARG A 58 -2.04 4.30 5.25
CA ARG A 58 -3.31 4.89 5.68
C ARG A 58 -3.13 5.89 6.80
N ARG A 59 -3.72 7.08 6.62
CA ARG A 59 -3.72 8.16 7.63
C ARG A 59 -4.53 7.79 8.87
N LYS A 60 -4.16 8.38 10.01
CA LYS A 60 -4.86 8.20 11.30
C LYS A 60 -6.33 8.63 11.27
N ASP A 61 -6.63 9.75 10.62
CA ASP A 61 -7.99 10.27 10.42
C ASP A 61 -8.82 9.46 9.41
N GLN A 62 -8.24 8.39 8.85
CA GLN A 62 -8.90 7.38 8.01
C GLN A 62 -8.78 5.98 8.64
N GLY A 63 -8.57 5.90 9.96
CA GLY A 63 -8.48 4.63 10.72
C GLY A 63 -7.17 3.85 10.52
N GLY A 64 -6.12 4.52 10.04
CA GLY A 64 -4.77 3.95 9.88
C GLY A 64 -3.79 4.36 10.97
N ASN A 65 -2.51 4.07 10.74
CA ASN A 65 -1.43 4.33 11.70
C ASN A 65 -0.33 5.26 11.19
N ALA A 66 -0.44 5.82 9.97
CA ALA A 66 0.59 6.70 9.42
C ALA A 66 0.74 7.95 10.30
N VAL A 67 1.98 8.30 10.61
CA VAL A 67 2.36 9.42 11.50
C VAL A 67 3.27 10.43 10.83
N GLU A 68 3.82 10.06 9.69
CA GLU A 68 4.66 10.90 8.87
C GLU A 68 3.86 12.04 8.20
N PRO A 69 4.54 13.14 7.82
CA PRO A 69 3.95 14.19 6.98
C PRO A 69 3.39 13.65 5.65
N GLU A 70 2.38 14.32 5.10
CA GLU A 70 1.69 13.88 3.87
C GLU A 70 2.65 13.67 2.69
N GLN A 71 3.65 14.53 2.53
CA GLN A 71 4.64 14.40 1.47
C GLN A 71 5.49 13.13 1.60
N GLU A 72 5.91 12.78 2.82
CA GLU A 72 6.64 11.53 3.10
C GLU A 72 5.74 10.31 2.92
N ARG A 73 4.48 10.42 3.37
CA ARG A 73 3.46 9.38 3.21
C ARG A 73 3.24 9.03 1.74
N LEU A 74 3.08 10.04 0.90
CA LEU A 74 2.91 9.92 -0.55
C LEU A 74 4.20 9.43 -1.23
N GLY A 75 5.37 9.91 -0.78
CA GLY A 75 6.67 9.43 -1.24
C GLY A 75 6.81 7.92 -1.09
N LEU A 76 6.45 7.37 0.08
CA LEU A 76 6.50 5.92 0.29
C LEU A 76 5.56 5.13 -0.62
N LEU A 77 4.40 5.70 -0.97
CA LEU A 77 3.49 5.08 -1.94
C LEU A 77 4.06 5.10 -3.36
N MET A 78 4.73 6.19 -3.75
CA MET A 78 5.45 6.28 -5.02
C MET A 78 6.59 5.26 -5.08
N ASP A 79 7.36 5.11 -4.00
CA ASP A 79 8.44 4.13 -3.90
C ASP A 79 7.92 2.69 -4.03
N ALA A 80 6.72 2.41 -3.50
CA ALA A 80 6.09 1.10 -3.66
C ALA A 80 5.72 0.80 -5.12
N VAL A 81 5.19 1.80 -5.83
CA VAL A 81 4.92 1.70 -7.26
C VAL A 81 6.21 1.47 -8.05
N ASP A 82 7.26 2.24 -7.76
CA ASP A 82 8.57 2.08 -8.41
C ASP A 82 9.20 0.71 -8.11
N ALA A 83 8.91 0.13 -6.95
CA ALA A 83 9.30 -1.22 -6.59
C ALA A 83 8.45 -2.31 -7.27
N GLY A 84 7.40 -1.98 -8.01
CA GLY A 84 6.56 -2.91 -8.79
C GLY A 84 5.25 -3.33 -8.12
N PHE A 85 4.73 -2.55 -7.16
CA PHE A 85 3.39 -2.80 -6.63
C PHE A 85 2.32 -2.47 -7.69
N ASP A 86 1.32 -3.34 -7.82
CA ASP A 86 0.33 -3.27 -8.89
C ASP A 86 -0.75 -2.20 -8.65
N TYR A 87 -1.10 -2.01 -7.38
CA TYR A 87 -2.10 -1.05 -6.93
C TYR A 87 -1.56 -0.17 -5.81
N VAL A 88 -2.16 1.00 -5.69
CA VAL A 88 -1.92 1.96 -4.62
C VAL A 88 -3.26 2.47 -4.11
N ASP A 89 -3.44 2.45 -2.79
CA ASP A 89 -4.61 3.04 -2.12
C ASP A 89 -4.28 4.47 -1.68
N ILE A 90 -5.12 5.41 -2.11
CA ILE A 90 -5.06 6.82 -1.71
C ILE A 90 -6.42 7.26 -1.20
N ALA A 91 -6.42 7.93 -0.06
CA ALA A 91 -7.62 8.53 0.49
C ALA A 91 -8.16 9.63 -0.45
N SER A 92 -9.48 9.68 -0.63
CA SER A 92 -10.16 10.73 -1.41
C SER A 92 -9.97 12.13 -0.83
N THR A 93 -9.51 12.21 0.42
CA THR A 93 -9.19 13.42 1.19
C THR A 93 -7.70 13.78 1.11
N THR A 94 -6.92 13.12 0.25
CA THR A 94 -5.53 13.54 -0.05
C THR A 94 -5.52 14.87 -0.78
N GLU A 95 -4.68 15.79 -0.31
CA GLU A 95 -4.44 17.06 -0.98
C GLU A 95 -3.86 16.82 -2.38
N SER A 96 -4.25 17.64 -3.37
CA SER A 96 -3.81 17.47 -4.76
C SER A 96 -4.13 16.08 -5.36
N LEU A 97 -5.21 15.42 -4.89
CA LEU A 97 -5.60 14.06 -5.29
C LEU A 97 -5.47 13.81 -6.80
N ALA A 98 -6.03 14.68 -7.64
CA ALA A 98 -6.00 14.50 -9.09
C ALA A 98 -4.57 14.40 -9.66
N GLU A 99 -3.67 15.27 -9.19
CA GLU A 99 -2.27 15.32 -9.59
C GLU A 99 -1.53 14.07 -9.09
N THR A 100 -1.77 13.67 -7.84
CA THR A 100 -1.19 12.46 -7.27
C THR A 100 -1.64 11.21 -8.01
N VAL A 101 -2.94 11.09 -8.31
CA VAL A 101 -3.49 9.98 -9.09
C VAL A 101 -2.87 9.94 -10.49
N GLN A 102 -2.72 11.09 -11.15
CA GLN A 102 -2.10 11.17 -12.47
C GLN A 102 -0.63 10.71 -12.41
N ALA A 103 0.14 11.17 -11.42
CA ALA A 103 1.54 10.79 -11.24
C ALA A 103 1.71 9.27 -11.01
N LEU A 104 0.87 8.67 -10.18
CA LEU A 104 0.91 7.22 -9.90
C LEU A 104 0.52 6.38 -11.12
N LYS A 105 -0.50 6.82 -11.86
CA LYS A 105 -0.89 6.17 -13.13
C LYS A 105 0.20 6.28 -14.19
N ALA A 106 0.90 7.41 -14.28
CA ALA A 106 2.01 7.60 -15.20
C ALA A 106 3.18 6.65 -14.90
N LYS A 107 3.36 6.23 -13.64
CA LYS A 107 4.30 5.18 -13.21
C LYS A 107 3.80 3.75 -13.43
N GLY A 108 2.58 3.57 -13.94
CA GLY A 108 2.01 2.26 -14.28
C GLY A 108 1.14 1.62 -13.20
N ALA A 109 0.92 2.29 -12.05
CA ALA A 109 0.06 1.75 -11.00
C ALA A 109 -1.43 1.92 -11.29
N LYS A 110 -2.23 0.98 -10.81
CA LYS A 110 -3.68 1.13 -10.71
C LYS A 110 -4.02 1.80 -9.39
N VAL A 111 -4.74 2.91 -9.44
CA VAL A 111 -5.06 3.70 -8.23
C VAL A 111 -6.44 3.32 -7.71
N ILE A 112 -6.51 2.98 -6.43
CA ILE A 112 -7.74 2.85 -5.64
C ILE A 112 -7.90 4.16 -4.88
N VAL A 113 -8.99 4.88 -5.15
CA VAL A 113 -9.35 6.05 -4.35
C VAL A 113 -10.36 5.60 -3.30
N SER A 114 -10.00 5.72 -2.03
CA SER A 114 -10.72 5.15 -0.90
C SER A 114 -11.24 6.24 0.05
N TYR A 115 -12.32 5.97 0.75
CA TYR A 115 -12.87 6.85 1.79
C TYR A 115 -13.38 5.97 2.92
N HIS A 116 -13.12 6.38 4.16
CA HIS A 116 -13.54 5.63 5.33
C HIS A 116 -14.21 6.57 6.31
N ASP A 117 -15.45 6.24 6.64
CA ASP A 117 -16.22 6.86 7.71
C ASP A 117 -16.30 5.87 8.86
N PHE A 118 -15.88 6.31 10.04
CA PHE A 118 -15.86 5.52 11.27
C PHE A 118 -16.83 6.07 12.32
N GLU A 119 -17.64 7.07 11.95
CA GLU A 119 -18.79 7.55 12.74
C GLU A 119 -20.08 6.78 12.42
#